data_AF-A0A0S8EY81-F1
#
_entry.id   AF-A0A0S8EY81-F1
#
_cell.length_a   1.000
_cell.length_b   1.000
_cell.length_c   1.000
_cell.angle_alpha   90.00
_cell.angle_beta   90.00
_cell.angle_gamma   90.00
#
_symmetry.space_group_name_H-M   'P 1'
#
loop_
_entity.id
_entity.type
_entity.pdbx_description
1 polymer ?
#
loop_
_entity_poly.entity_id
_entity_poly.type
_entity_poly.pdbx_seq_one_letter_code
_entity_poly.pdbx_strand_id
1 'polypeptide(L)'
;KLRRWEAQLAVALAAEPGSEQALMRYETTLLLHPEPDTSQTPAAISARRAAVTATWERARESRSAKAVLAEKFLQNRDFFRHGAMLPFYWARRRRIRKLVPRSILEHDALRETYFAIEQVGPLVDNFAFHGAAGVPLSTSVGLADIAFLYMQLADELLDELAVAAGGHDAAGKIVSAVYRDDTAKRPLSDFTLLDLRRQGIDPDTHITKFRLPLSTLFERLDELATVIDTLLANADQEVVHATHLFLHHCFQTYLDEVELCEAAPDRRADRLPLRSAAWHFYRKNNMVMMLWLDLRARLLGLVPSEHADVIRRWGYLLAAFQIFDDLKDIALDLGKQPSYPLQIAANDFPSEFVWLERRFGMQRTPVTRGEVLEVNLQASRTVRQCMQWSRLIALANFDNALLYAWDQRWRKSWTQRRRSFNPVGAAAAGIRAHAVDRLVRALFATREHDMRSAVDDEQLAFALDATAYDGSWQIYLALFPNIRAMYRFATLRMWMTAEEKARAARRLLRRYPRARANALVGLADADVDHQITRDGLEAFSELIEV
;
A
#
# COMPACT_ATOMS: atom_id res chain seq x y z
N LYS A 1 -21.12 2.16 11.66
CA LYS A 1 -21.11 3.64 11.64
C LYS A 1 -20.64 4.20 10.29
N LEU A 2 -19.48 3.78 9.74
CA LEU A 2 -19.00 4.18 8.40
C LEU A 2 -19.99 3.86 7.27
N ARG A 3 -20.55 2.64 7.19
CA ARG A 3 -21.58 2.33 6.17
C ARG A 3 -22.85 3.17 6.29
N ARG A 4 -23.22 3.59 7.51
CA ARG A 4 -24.37 4.50 7.72
C ARG A 4 -24.02 5.90 7.23
N TRP A 5 -22.78 6.34 7.43
CA TRP A 5 -22.25 7.59 6.88
C TRP A 5 -22.12 7.55 5.35
N GLU A 6 -21.65 6.44 4.76
CA GLU A 6 -21.56 6.28 3.30
C GLU A 6 -22.91 6.06 2.64
N ALA A 7 -23.84 5.36 3.30
CA ALA A 7 -25.22 5.29 2.84
C ALA A 7 -25.89 6.67 2.90
N GLN A 8 -25.62 7.47 3.94
CA GLN A 8 -26.06 8.86 4.01
C GLN A 8 -25.43 9.72 2.91
N LEU A 9 -24.15 9.52 2.59
CA LEU A 9 -23.46 10.22 1.51
C LEU A 9 -23.98 9.80 0.12
N ALA A 10 -24.18 8.50 -0.12
CA ALA A 10 -24.72 7.96 -1.36
C ALA A 10 -26.18 8.40 -1.58
N VAL A 11 -26.99 8.43 -0.52
CA VAL A 11 -28.36 8.96 -0.54
C VAL A 11 -28.37 10.47 -0.77
N ALA A 12 -27.47 11.23 -0.15
CA ALA A 12 -27.34 12.67 -0.36
C ALA A 12 -26.90 13.03 -1.78
N LEU A 13 -26.08 12.20 -2.43
CA LEU A 13 -25.53 12.42 -3.77
C LEU A 13 -26.38 11.81 -4.90
N ALA A 14 -27.37 10.96 -4.58
CA ALA A 14 -28.19 10.25 -5.57
C ALA A 14 -29.02 11.20 -6.47
N ALA A 15 -29.27 12.43 -6.03
CA ALA A 15 -30.04 13.45 -6.75
C ALA A 15 -29.19 14.48 -7.53
N GLU A 16 -27.85 14.41 -7.45
CA GLU A 16 -26.96 15.42 -8.06
C GLU A 16 -26.30 14.94 -9.37
N PRO A 17 -25.98 15.85 -10.30
CA PRO A 17 -25.18 15.53 -11.49
C PRO A 17 -23.83 14.91 -11.09
N GLY A 18 -23.59 13.65 -11.48
CA GLY A 18 -22.43 12.85 -11.05
C GLY A 18 -22.77 11.67 -10.13
N SER A 19 -24.06 11.46 -9.84
CA SER A 19 -24.60 10.36 -9.01
C SER A 19 -24.14 8.95 -9.43
N GLU A 20 -23.90 8.70 -10.73
CA GLU A 20 -23.38 7.40 -11.21
C GLU A 20 -22.00 7.06 -10.64
N GLN A 21 -21.07 8.04 -10.60
CA GLN A 21 -19.74 7.80 -10.02
C GLN A 21 -19.81 7.66 -8.49
N ALA A 22 -20.75 8.34 -7.84
CA ALA A 22 -20.99 8.18 -6.41
C ALA A 22 -21.51 6.76 -6.10
N LEU A 23 -22.45 6.24 -6.89
CA LEU A 23 -22.95 4.87 -6.78
C LEU A 23 -21.84 3.85 -7.03
N MET A 24 -21.04 4.03 -8.09
CA MET A 24 -19.89 3.16 -8.38
C MET A 24 -18.87 3.15 -7.22
N ARG A 25 -18.63 4.31 -6.58
CA ARG A 25 -17.75 4.39 -5.40
C ARG A 25 -18.34 3.63 -4.23
N TYR A 26 -19.64 3.79 -3.97
CA TYR A 26 -20.33 3.06 -2.91
C TYR A 26 -20.25 1.54 -3.13
N GLU A 27 -20.54 1.05 -4.33
CA GLU A 27 -20.40 -0.37 -4.68
C GLU A 27 -18.95 -0.87 -4.53
N THR A 28 -17.98 -0.04 -4.90
CA THR A 28 -16.56 -0.35 -4.71
C THR A 28 -16.20 -0.41 -3.24
N THR A 29 -16.71 0.50 -2.40
CA THR A 29 -16.48 0.44 -0.96
C THR A 29 -17.06 -0.85 -0.37
N LEU A 30 -18.28 -1.22 -0.73
CA LEU A 30 -18.88 -2.48 -0.24
C LEU A 30 -18.07 -3.72 -0.65
N LEU A 31 -17.42 -3.68 -1.81
CA LEU A 31 -16.54 -4.75 -2.27
C LEU A 31 -15.19 -4.76 -1.55
N LEU A 32 -14.61 -3.59 -1.28
CA LEU A 32 -13.34 -3.47 -0.54
C LEU A 32 -13.50 -3.82 0.93
N HIS A 33 -14.65 -3.49 1.53
CA HIS A 33 -14.92 -3.58 2.98
C HIS A 33 -16.22 -4.35 3.25
N PRO A 34 -16.28 -5.66 2.90
CA PRO A 34 -17.49 -6.47 2.98
C PRO A 34 -17.99 -6.67 4.42
N GLU A 35 -19.24 -7.15 4.56
CA GLU A 35 -19.78 -7.58 5.84
C GLU A 35 -19.20 -8.93 6.27
N PRO A 36 -18.85 -9.11 7.56
CA PRO A 36 -18.35 -10.40 8.06
C PRO A 36 -19.29 -11.57 7.72
N ASP A 37 -20.60 -11.32 7.72
CA ASP A 37 -21.64 -12.34 7.54
C ASP A 37 -22.10 -12.54 6.08
N THR A 38 -21.51 -11.83 5.11
CA THR A 38 -21.89 -12.01 3.70
C THR A 38 -21.26 -13.28 3.10
N SER A 39 -22.10 -14.30 2.86
CA SER A 39 -21.70 -15.56 2.23
C SER A 39 -21.45 -15.40 0.72
N GLN A 40 -20.27 -14.91 0.33
CA GLN A 40 -19.84 -14.88 -1.07
C GLN A 40 -18.69 -15.88 -1.30
N THR A 41 -18.72 -16.58 -2.44
CA THR A 41 -17.66 -17.49 -2.87
C THR A 41 -16.49 -16.71 -3.49
N PRO A 42 -15.24 -17.22 -3.45
CA PRO A 42 -14.09 -16.56 -4.08
C PRO A 42 -14.31 -16.25 -5.57
N ALA A 43 -14.96 -17.16 -6.30
CA ALA A 43 -15.31 -16.96 -7.70
C ALA A 43 -16.28 -15.77 -7.91
N ALA A 44 -17.28 -15.61 -7.03
CA ALA A 44 -18.22 -14.49 -7.09
C ALA A 44 -17.52 -13.15 -6.79
N ILE A 45 -16.60 -13.12 -5.82
CA ILE A 45 -15.81 -11.93 -5.49
C ILE A 45 -14.90 -11.55 -6.67
N SER A 46 -14.24 -12.54 -7.28
CA SER A 46 -13.38 -12.34 -8.44
C SER A 46 -14.16 -11.76 -9.63
N ALA A 47 -15.31 -12.36 -9.96
CA ALA A 47 -16.19 -11.88 -11.03
C ALA A 47 -16.71 -10.47 -10.77
N ARG A 48 -17.12 -10.18 -9.52
CA ARG A 48 -17.58 -8.85 -9.12
C ARG A 48 -16.46 -7.81 -9.20
N ARG A 49 -15.25 -8.14 -8.75
CA ARG A 49 -14.06 -7.28 -8.88
C ARG A 49 -13.78 -6.94 -10.34
N ALA A 50 -13.78 -7.94 -11.22
CA ALA A 50 -13.56 -7.73 -12.64
C ALA A 50 -14.64 -6.82 -13.25
N ALA A 51 -15.92 -7.06 -12.95
CA ALA A 51 -17.03 -6.25 -13.46
C ALA A 51 -16.97 -4.79 -12.98
N VAL A 52 -16.70 -4.55 -11.69
CA VAL A 52 -16.56 -3.19 -11.14
C VAL A 52 -15.34 -2.49 -11.75
N THR A 53 -14.22 -3.20 -11.91
CA THR A 53 -13.01 -2.67 -12.55
C THR A 53 -13.27 -2.23 -13.99
N ALA A 54 -13.88 -3.10 -14.80
CA ALA A 54 -14.23 -2.79 -16.19
C ALA A 54 -15.21 -1.61 -16.30
N THR A 55 -16.10 -1.44 -15.32
CA THR A 55 -17.02 -0.30 -15.27
C THR A 55 -16.27 1.01 -14.98
N TRP A 56 -15.31 0.99 -14.04
CA TRP A 56 -14.41 2.13 -13.81
C TRP A 56 -13.55 2.47 -15.02
N GLU A 57 -13.01 1.46 -15.71
CA GLU A 57 -12.20 1.68 -16.92
C GLU A 57 -13.02 2.35 -18.01
N ARG A 58 -14.22 1.83 -18.32
CA ARG A 58 -15.16 2.45 -19.28
C ARG A 58 -15.53 3.87 -18.88
N ALA A 59 -15.81 4.12 -17.59
CA ALA A 59 -16.14 5.44 -17.08
C ALA A 59 -14.97 6.44 -17.22
N ARG A 60 -13.72 5.97 -17.16
CA ARG A 60 -12.52 6.81 -17.39
C ARG A 60 -12.26 7.05 -18.88
N GLU A 61 -12.56 6.08 -19.73
CA GLU A 61 -12.43 6.20 -21.19
C GLU A 61 -13.52 7.08 -21.81
N SER A 62 -14.73 7.09 -21.25
CA SER A 62 -15.86 7.91 -21.71
C SER A 62 -15.74 9.40 -21.34
N ARG A 63 -14.68 9.78 -20.61
CA ARG A 63 -14.48 11.16 -20.17
C ARG A 63 -14.24 12.09 -21.35
N SER A 64 -14.93 13.22 -21.36
CA SER A 64 -14.73 14.25 -22.39
C SER A 64 -13.31 14.81 -22.35
N ALA A 65 -12.76 15.13 -23.53
CA ALA A 65 -11.45 15.77 -23.64
C ALA A 65 -11.37 17.07 -22.81
N LYS A 66 -12.47 17.83 -22.73
CA LYS A 66 -12.58 19.04 -21.90
C LYS A 66 -12.36 18.74 -20.42
N ALA A 67 -13.01 17.70 -19.87
CA ALA A 67 -12.84 17.31 -18.48
C ALA A 67 -11.41 16.85 -18.17
N VAL A 68 -10.81 16.07 -19.08
CA VAL A 68 -9.41 15.61 -18.95
C VAL A 68 -8.43 16.78 -18.98
N LEU A 69 -8.63 17.74 -19.89
CA LEU A 69 -7.79 18.94 -19.99
C LEU A 69 -7.93 19.83 -18.74
N ALA A 70 -9.14 20.01 -18.22
CA ALA A 70 -9.38 20.78 -17.01
C ALA A 70 -8.64 20.19 -15.80
N GLU A 71 -8.70 18.86 -15.60
CA GLU A 71 -7.93 18.20 -14.53
C GLU A 71 -6.42 18.33 -14.71
N LYS A 72 -5.92 18.16 -15.94
CA LYS A 72 -4.49 18.34 -16.21
C LYS A 72 -4.04 19.77 -15.95
N PHE A 73 -4.87 20.75 -16.28
CA PHE A 73 -4.60 22.14 -15.97
C PHE A 73 -4.53 22.38 -14.46
N LEU A 74 -5.50 21.86 -13.69
CA LEU A 74 -5.49 21.93 -12.23
C LEU A 74 -4.25 21.26 -11.64
N GLN A 75 -3.91 20.06 -12.13
CA GLN A 75 -2.71 19.34 -11.71
C GLN A 75 -1.44 20.16 -11.97
N ASN A 76 -1.28 20.71 -13.18
CA ASN A 76 -0.12 21.54 -13.51
C ASN A 76 -0.06 22.79 -12.63
N ARG A 77 -1.19 23.46 -12.42
CA ARG A 77 -1.28 24.61 -11.51
C ARG A 77 -0.83 24.24 -10.10
N ASP A 78 -1.27 23.09 -9.59
CA ASP A 78 -0.88 22.62 -8.26
C ASP A 78 0.63 22.29 -8.18
N PHE A 79 1.22 21.75 -9.25
CA PHE A 79 2.68 21.54 -9.35
C PHE A 79 3.45 22.86 -9.36
N PHE A 80 3.04 23.83 -10.18
CA PHE A 80 3.67 25.15 -10.24
C PHE A 80 3.53 25.89 -8.91
N ARG A 81 2.35 25.84 -8.28
CA ARG A 81 2.14 26.39 -6.93
C ARG A 81 3.08 25.73 -5.93
N HIS A 82 3.17 24.40 -5.92
CA HIS A 82 4.06 23.70 -4.99
C HIS A 82 5.51 24.17 -5.16
N GLY A 83 5.99 24.24 -6.41
CA GLY A 83 7.33 24.73 -6.74
C GLY A 83 7.58 26.16 -6.27
N ALA A 84 6.63 27.07 -6.54
CA ALA A 84 6.70 28.47 -6.12
C ALA A 84 6.67 28.63 -4.59
N MET A 85 5.95 27.74 -3.87
CA MET A 85 5.82 27.81 -2.42
C MET A 85 6.93 27.05 -1.66
N LEU A 86 7.87 26.38 -2.35
CA LEU A 86 8.96 25.62 -1.70
C LEU A 86 9.74 26.44 -0.65
N PRO A 87 10.17 27.69 -0.91
CA PRO A 87 10.93 28.46 0.08
C PRO A 87 10.14 28.70 1.37
N PHE A 88 8.83 28.93 1.26
CA PHE A 88 7.94 29.15 2.41
C PHE A 88 7.76 27.85 3.20
N TYR A 89 7.52 26.72 2.52
CA TYR A 89 7.47 25.41 3.17
C TYR A 89 8.78 25.05 3.88
N TRP A 90 9.93 25.47 3.36
CA TRP A 90 11.23 25.30 4.03
C TRP A 90 11.34 26.16 5.28
N ALA A 91 10.91 27.43 5.21
CA ALA A 91 10.89 28.33 6.36
C ALA A 91 9.93 27.84 7.45
N ARG A 92 8.77 27.30 7.09
CA ARG A 92 7.83 26.64 8.01
C ARG A 92 8.46 25.41 8.67
N ARG A 93 9.07 24.50 7.89
CA ARG A 93 9.74 23.32 8.45
C ARG A 93 10.82 23.69 9.46
N ARG A 94 11.65 24.70 9.16
CA ARG A 94 12.65 25.21 10.12
C ARG A 94 12.04 25.71 11.43
N ARG A 95 10.84 26.29 11.39
CA ARG A 95 10.13 26.74 12.60
C ARG A 95 9.50 25.59 13.36
N ILE A 96 8.83 24.65 12.68
CA ILE A 96 8.25 23.45 13.31
C ILE A 96 9.34 22.61 13.98
N ARG A 97 10.51 22.45 13.35
CA ARG A 97 11.66 21.74 13.95
C ARG A 97 12.13 22.31 15.28
N LYS A 98 11.82 23.57 15.61
CA LYS A 98 12.14 24.15 16.93
C LYS A 98 11.24 23.63 18.04
N LEU A 99 10.07 23.07 17.68
CA LEU A 99 9.13 22.44 18.61
C LEU A 99 9.49 20.98 18.89
N VAL A 100 10.29 20.35 18.02
CA VAL A 100 10.68 18.94 18.15
C VAL A 100 11.78 18.82 19.22
N PRO A 101 11.69 17.84 20.14
CA PRO A 101 12.75 17.63 21.13
C PRO A 101 14.12 17.40 20.47
N ARG A 102 15.19 17.94 21.07
CA ARG A 102 16.55 17.82 20.53
C ARG A 102 17.01 16.37 20.43
N SER A 103 16.61 15.56 21.41
CA SER A 103 16.91 14.12 21.48
C SER A 103 16.43 13.34 20.24
N ILE A 104 15.32 13.76 19.63
CA ILE A 104 14.79 13.21 18.36
C ILE A 104 15.67 13.63 17.18
N LEU A 105 16.08 14.90 17.14
CA LEU A 105 16.86 15.47 16.03
C LEU A 105 18.34 15.05 16.06
N GLU A 106 18.88 14.74 17.24
CA GLU A 106 20.25 14.27 17.43
C GLU A 106 20.39 12.77 17.10
N HIS A 107 19.30 12.00 17.23
CA HIS A 107 19.29 10.59 16.87
C HIS A 107 19.00 10.36 15.37
N ASP A 108 19.94 9.79 14.63
CA ASP A 108 19.89 9.66 13.16
C ASP A 108 18.59 9.02 12.64
N ALA A 109 18.20 7.85 13.16
CA ALA A 109 17.02 7.13 12.67
C ALA A 109 15.69 7.86 12.98
N LEU A 110 15.61 8.53 14.12
CA LEU A 110 14.41 9.29 14.52
C LEU A 110 14.32 10.59 13.71
N ARG A 111 15.45 11.27 13.51
CA ARG A 111 15.55 12.43 12.63
C ARG A 111 15.15 12.10 11.21
N GLU A 112 15.63 11.00 10.65
CA GLU A 112 15.27 10.57 9.28
C GLU A 112 13.77 10.29 9.16
N THR A 113 13.18 9.61 10.15
CA THR A 113 11.75 9.33 10.21
C THR A 113 10.93 10.62 10.27
N TYR A 114 11.29 11.54 11.16
CA TYR A 114 10.65 12.84 11.24
C TYR A 114 10.82 13.66 9.95
N PHE A 115 12.00 13.61 9.33
CA PHE A 115 12.27 14.29 8.06
C PHE A 115 11.44 13.74 6.90
N ALA A 116 11.10 12.45 6.91
CA ALA A 116 10.16 11.89 5.96
C ALA A 116 8.74 12.44 6.18
N ILE A 117 8.28 12.51 7.43
CA ILE A 117 6.95 13.05 7.79
C ILE A 117 6.80 14.51 7.36
N GLU A 118 7.74 15.38 7.73
CA GLU A 118 7.67 16.82 7.39
C GLU A 118 7.78 17.10 5.88
N GLN A 119 8.27 16.14 5.07
CA GLN A 119 8.29 16.24 3.61
C GLN A 119 6.92 15.95 3.00
N VAL A 120 6.13 15.07 3.62
CA VAL A 120 4.77 14.72 3.15
C VAL A 120 3.79 15.85 3.42
N GLY A 121 3.88 16.52 4.58
CA GLY A 121 2.98 17.59 4.97
C GLY A 121 2.76 18.67 3.89
N PRO A 122 3.82 19.31 3.33
CA PRO A 122 3.69 20.27 2.22
C PRO A 122 3.06 19.71 0.94
N LEU A 123 3.25 18.42 0.64
CA LEU A 123 2.63 17.80 -0.52
C LEU A 123 1.12 17.68 -0.31
N VAL A 124 0.71 17.21 0.87
CA VAL A 124 -0.70 17.11 1.26
C VAL A 124 -1.35 18.49 1.29
N ASP A 125 -0.75 19.46 1.96
CA ASP A 125 -1.31 20.82 2.06
C ASP A 125 -1.52 21.45 0.69
N ASN A 126 -0.62 21.16 -0.26
CA ASN A 126 -0.71 21.68 -1.62
C ASN A 126 -1.71 20.89 -2.47
N PHE A 127 -1.59 19.56 -2.56
CA PHE A 127 -2.36 18.77 -3.51
C PHE A 127 -3.73 18.33 -2.99
N ALA A 128 -3.90 18.18 -1.67
CA ALA A 128 -5.19 17.88 -1.06
C ALA A 128 -5.98 19.16 -0.76
N PHE A 129 -5.33 20.17 -0.16
CA PHE A 129 -6.00 21.38 0.34
C PHE A 129 -5.73 22.64 -0.47
N HIS A 130 -5.16 22.48 -1.67
CA HIS A 130 -4.92 23.56 -2.62
C HIS A 130 -4.19 24.80 -2.03
N GLY A 131 -3.32 24.60 -1.05
CA GLY A 131 -2.54 25.67 -0.44
C GLY A 131 -3.37 26.79 0.20
N ALA A 132 -4.54 26.45 0.76
CA ALA A 132 -5.50 27.39 1.36
C ALA A 132 -4.88 28.37 2.41
N ALA A 133 -5.55 29.49 2.68
CA ALA A 133 -5.36 30.32 3.88
C ALA A 133 -3.91 30.72 4.32
N GLY A 134 -2.96 30.95 3.41
CA GLY A 134 -1.58 31.31 3.83
C GLY A 134 -0.78 30.14 4.44
N VAL A 135 -1.23 28.91 4.16
CA VAL A 135 -0.69 27.58 4.51
C VAL A 135 0.83 27.45 4.62
N PRO A 136 1.66 27.99 3.71
CA PRO A 136 3.07 27.62 3.75
C PRO A 136 3.84 28.33 4.85
N LEU A 137 3.19 29.20 5.65
CA LEU A 137 3.78 29.82 6.84
C LEU A 137 3.17 29.38 8.17
N SER A 138 1.99 28.74 8.20
CA SER A 138 1.38 28.30 9.47
C SER A 138 2.22 27.21 10.14
N THR A 139 2.55 27.38 11.42
CA THR A 139 3.28 26.36 12.20
C THR A 139 2.34 25.42 12.95
N SER A 140 1.04 25.71 13.00
CA SER A 140 0.05 24.90 13.74
C SER A 140 -0.03 23.47 13.22
N VAL A 141 0.14 23.27 11.91
CA VAL A 141 0.25 21.92 11.30
C VAL A 141 1.41 21.08 11.84
N GLY A 142 2.37 21.70 12.53
CA GLY A 142 3.42 21.00 13.24
C GLY A 142 2.88 20.04 14.30
N LEU A 143 1.72 20.32 14.89
CA LEU A 143 1.05 19.39 15.81
C LEU A 143 0.73 18.06 15.10
N ALA A 144 0.22 18.11 13.86
CA ALA A 144 -0.08 16.89 13.10
C ALA A 144 1.20 16.13 12.70
N ASP A 145 2.31 16.83 12.40
CA ASP A 145 3.59 16.20 12.08
C ASP A 145 4.19 15.50 13.32
N ILE A 146 4.12 16.15 14.49
CA ILE A 146 4.61 15.62 15.78
C ILE A 146 3.72 14.47 16.27
N ALA A 147 2.39 14.59 16.16
CA ALA A 147 1.46 13.52 16.50
C ALA A 147 1.67 12.28 15.60
N PHE A 148 1.96 12.48 14.31
CA PHE A 148 2.27 11.36 13.41
C PHE A 148 3.60 10.69 13.80
N LEU A 149 4.62 11.47 14.20
CA LEU A 149 5.86 10.89 14.73
C LEU A 149 5.59 10.10 16.01
N TYR A 150 4.85 10.67 16.97
CA TYR A 150 4.45 9.96 18.18
C TYR A 150 3.79 8.63 17.85
N MET A 151 2.87 8.61 16.90
CA MET A 151 2.21 7.40 16.44
C MET A 151 3.19 6.36 15.87
N GLN A 152 4.16 6.77 15.04
CA GLN A 152 5.17 5.86 14.49
C GLN A 152 6.08 5.25 15.57
N LEU A 153 6.38 6.00 16.63
CA LEU A 153 7.17 5.52 17.76
C LEU A 153 6.32 4.64 18.69
N ALA A 154 5.03 4.95 18.82
CA ALA A 154 4.09 4.15 19.60
C ALA A 154 3.83 2.79 18.95
N ASP A 155 3.67 2.75 17.62
CA ASP A 155 3.58 1.52 16.83
C ASP A 155 4.82 0.64 17.06
N GLU A 156 6.01 1.23 16.98
CA GLU A 156 7.27 0.52 17.29
C GLU A 156 7.34 0.01 18.74
N LEU A 157 6.89 0.80 19.70
CA LEU A 157 6.81 0.40 21.11
C LEU A 157 5.91 -0.85 21.26
N LEU A 158 4.80 -0.91 20.54
CA LEU A 158 3.85 -2.04 20.58
C LEU A 158 4.41 -3.29 19.90
N ASP A 159 5.12 -3.14 18.79
CA ASP A 159 5.81 -4.24 18.11
C ASP A 159 6.92 -4.84 18.98
N GLU A 160 7.78 -4.00 19.56
CA GLU A 160 8.85 -4.47 20.46
C GLU A 160 8.30 -5.00 21.78
N LEU A 161 7.19 -4.45 22.28
CA LEU A 161 6.49 -5.02 23.42
C LEU A 161 5.96 -6.43 23.10
N ALA A 162 5.44 -6.67 21.90
CA ALA A 162 5.02 -8.01 21.48
C ALA A 162 6.21 -8.98 21.45
N VAL A 163 7.39 -8.54 20.99
CA VAL A 163 8.61 -9.34 21.04
C VAL A 163 9.01 -9.66 22.48
N ALA A 164 9.05 -8.65 23.35
CA ALA A 164 9.50 -8.78 24.73
C ALA A 164 8.53 -9.60 25.60
N ALA A 165 7.22 -9.45 25.38
CA ALA A 165 6.18 -10.19 26.11
C ALA A 165 5.97 -11.63 25.59
N GLY A 166 6.65 -12.02 24.50
CA GLY A 166 6.51 -13.35 23.90
C GLY A 166 5.30 -13.53 22.98
N GLY A 167 4.71 -12.45 22.48
CA GLY A 167 3.66 -12.45 21.47
C GLY A 167 2.68 -11.28 21.59
N HIS A 168 1.90 -11.05 20.51
CA HIS A 168 0.87 -10.00 20.44
C HIS A 168 -0.21 -10.16 21.53
N ASP A 169 -0.62 -11.39 21.87
CA ASP A 169 -1.62 -11.63 22.92
C ASP A 169 -1.16 -11.15 24.30
N ALA A 170 0.10 -11.41 24.65
CA ALA A 170 0.67 -11.02 25.94
C ALA A 170 0.84 -9.50 26.03
N ALA A 171 1.39 -8.89 24.97
CA ALA A 171 1.49 -7.43 24.87
C ALA A 171 0.12 -6.75 24.87
N GLY A 172 -0.86 -7.31 24.16
CA GLY A 172 -2.24 -6.84 24.12
C GLY A 172 -2.89 -6.77 25.49
N LYS A 173 -2.65 -7.76 26.36
CA LYS A 173 -3.13 -7.76 27.75
C LYS A 173 -2.47 -6.65 28.59
N ILE A 174 -1.17 -6.43 28.42
CA ILE A 174 -0.45 -5.34 29.10
C ILE A 174 -1.03 -3.99 28.68
N VAL A 175 -1.18 -3.76 27.37
CA VAL A 175 -1.72 -2.52 26.81
C VAL A 175 -3.16 -2.31 27.25
N SER A 176 -4.01 -3.34 27.19
CA SER A 176 -5.42 -3.24 27.57
C SER A 176 -5.62 -2.88 29.04
N ALA A 177 -4.69 -3.25 29.93
CA ALA A 177 -4.79 -2.95 31.36
C ALA A 177 -4.55 -1.46 31.69
N VAL A 178 -3.88 -0.73 30.80
CA VAL A 178 -3.47 0.68 31.01
C VAL A 178 -4.06 1.63 29.98
N TYR A 179 -4.66 1.10 28.91
CA TYR A 179 -5.27 1.87 27.84
C TYR A 179 -6.53 2.59 28.32
N ARG A 180 -6.63 3.87 28.00
CA ARG A 180 -7.84 4.67 28.21
C ARG A 180 -8.76 4.57 27.00
N ASP A 181 -10.01 4.19 27.21
CA ASP A 181 -11.02 4.15 26.14
C ASP A 181 -11.72 5.51 25.93
N ASP A 182 -11.70 6.38 26.95
CA ASP A 182 -12.11 7.78 26.81
C ASP A 182 -11.08 8.60 26.00
N THR A 183 -11.54 9.34 24.99
CA THR A 183 -10.68 10.26 24.22
C THR A 183 -10.45 11.60 24.94
N ALA A 184 -10.59 11.62 26.27
CA ALA A 184 -10.44 12.85 27.07
C ALA A 184 -8.97 13.23 27.23
N LYS A 185 -8.07 12.24 27.21
CA LYS A 185 -6.61 12.39 27.24
C LYS A 185 -5.98 11.61 26.08
N ARG A 186 -4.65 11.54 26.07
CA ARG A 186 -3.90 10.63 25.21
C ARG A 186 -4.07 9.16 25.66
N PRO A 187 -3.98 8.19 24.75
CA PRO A 187 -4.35 6.78 25.01
C PRO A 187 -3.56 6.08 26.11
N LEU A 188 -2.26 6.39 26.23
CA LEU A 188 -1.36 5.81 27.23
C LEU A 188 -0.83 6.87 28.20
N SER A 189 -1.65 7.85 28.59
CA SER A 189 -1.21 8.92 29.51
C SER A 189 -0.73 8.41 30.86
N ASP A 190 -1.22 7.24 31.28
CA ASP A 190 -0.99 6.67 32.60
C ASP A 190 -0.01 5.47 32.53
N PHE A 191 0.46 5.10 31.34
CA PHE A 191 1.41 4.00 31.14
C PHE A 191 2.82 4.45 31.50
N THR A 192 3.59 3.59 32.17
CA THR A 192 4.96 3.89 32.61
C THR A 192 5.89 2.69 32.40
N LEU A 193 7.21 2.93 32.40
CA LEU A 193 8.21 1.85 32.40
C LEU A 193 8.10 0.92 33.62
N LEU A 194 7.51 1.39 34.73
CA LEU A 194 7.28 0.55 35.91
C LEU A 194 6.27 -0.55 35.60
N ASP A 195 5.30 -0.29 34.73
CA ASP A 195 4.29 -1.27 34.35
C ASP A 195 4.91 -2.42 33.55
N LEU A 196 5.87 -2.13 32.66
CA LEU A 196 6.66 -3.15 31.97
C LEU A 196 7.47 -4.01 32.96
N ARG A 197 8.19 -3.36 33.89
CA ARG A 197 9.02 -4.07 34.88
C ARG A 197 8.19 -4.95 35.81
N ARG A 198 6.97 -4.51 36.18
CA ARG A 198 6.02 -5.31 36.98
C ARG A 198 5.57 -6.58 36.27
N GLN A 199 5.58 -6.59 34.93
CA GLN A 199 5.26 -7.75 34.10
C GLN A 199 6.50 -8.62 33.81
N GLY A 200 7.64 -8.34 34.45
CA GLY A 200 8.89 -9.09 34.27
C GLY A 200 9.62 -8.76 32.97
N ILE A 201 9.23 -7.69 32.27
CA ILE A 201 9.88 -7.24 31.04
C ILE A 201 11.01 -6.28 31.41
N ASP A 202 12.23 -6.60 31.00
CA ASP A 202 13.35 -5.67 31.07
C ASP A 202 13.35 -4.77 29.82
N PRO A 203 13.07 -3.46 29.94
CA PRO A 203 13.01 -2.57 28.78
C PRO A 203 14.39 -2.28 28.16
N ASP A 204 15.49 -2.69 28.80
CA ASP A 204 16.85 -2.42 28.32
C ASP A 204 17.44 -3.58 27.49
N THR A 205 16.82 -4.76 27.47
CA THR A 205 17.32 -5.94 26.76
C THR A 205 16.93 -5.97 25.28
N HIS A 206 15.87 -5.27 24.89
CA HIS A 206 15.32 -5.29 23.53
C HIS A 206 15.71 -4.03 22.75
N ILE A 207 16.18 -4.20 21.51
CA ILE A 207 16.60 -3.11 20.63
C ILE A 207 15.61 -2.98 19.47
N THR A 208 14.97 -1.82 19.42
CA THR A 208 14.00 -1.40 18.38
C THR A 208 14.63 -1.28 16.99
N LYS A 209 13.80 -1.15 15.94
CA LYS A 209 14.22 -0.77 14.57
C LYS A 209 14.97 0.56 14.52
N PHE A 210 14.74 1.43 15.49
CA PHE A 210 15.47 2.69 15.66
C PHE A 210 16.83 2.52 16.35
N ARG A 211 17.24 1.29 16.70
CA ARG A 211 18.47 0.97 17.45
C ARG A 211 18.51 1.58 18.84
N LEU A 212 17.33 1.71 19.46
CA LEU A 212 17.16 2.19 20.82
C LEU A 212 16.62 1.08 21.70
N PRO A 213 17.05 0.99 22.97
CA PRO A 213 16.34 0.22 23.98
C PRO A 213 14.88 0.71 24.12
N LEU A 214 13.99 -0.18 24.56
CA LEU A 214 12.57 0.14 24.79
C LEU A 214 12.42 1.27 25.81
N SER A 215 13.27 1.30 26.84
CA SER A 215 13.32 2.37 27.84
C SER A 215 13.57 3.75 27.22
N THR A 216 14.55 3.83 26.32
CA THR A 216 14.91 5.07 25.65
C THR A 216 13.84 5.48 24.64
N LEU A 217 13.24 4.54 23.90
CA LEU A 217 12.10 4.83 23.02
C LEU A 217 10.93 5.42 23.82
N PHE A 218 10.67 4.88 25.01
CA PHE A 218 9.64 5.37 25.93
C PHE A 218 9.90 6.81 26.38
N GLU A 219 11.13 7.14 26.77
CA GLU A 219 11.52 8.51 27.12
C GLU A 219 11.27 9.47 25.94
N ARG A 220 11.59 9.07 24.70
CA ARG A 220 11.32 9.89 23.51
C ARG A 220 9.83 10.08 23.25
N LEU A 221 9.01 9.05 23.50
CA LEU A 221 7.56 9.18 23.44
C LEU A 221 7.03 10.16 24.48
N ASP A 222 7.58 10.15 25.70
CA ASP A 222 7.17 11.06 26.79
C ASP A 222 7.57 12.53 26.50
N GLU A 223 8.75 12.75 25.91
CA GLU A 223 9.16 14.07 25.42
C GLU A 223 8.22 14.60 24.33
N LEU A 224 7.85 13.76 23.35
CA LEU A 224 6.89 14.13 22.29
C LEU A 224 5.50 14.38 22.86
N ALA A 225 5.07 13.55 23.81
CA ALA A 225 3.83 13.70 24.55
C ALA A 225 3.75 15.06 25.25
N THR A 226 4.81 15.47 25.95
CA THR A 226 4.90 16.78 26.61
C THR A 226 4.76 17.92 25.61
N VAL A 227 5.39 17.79 24.43
CA VAL A 227 5.26 18.79 23.35
C VAL A 227 3.83 18.84 22.82
N ILE A 228 3.18 17.70 22.59
CA ILE A 228 1.79 17.62 22.15
C ILE A 228 0.87 18.30 23.17
N ASP A 229 1.00 17.94 24.45
CA ASP A 229 0.16 18.49 25.53
C ASP A 229 0.36 20.01 25.65
N THR A 230 1.59 20.50 25.49
CA THR A 230 1.91 21.94 25.47
C THR A 230 1.23 22.66 24.29
N LEU A 231 1.25 22.06 23.11
CA LEU A 231 0.59 22.62 21.92
C LEU A 231 -0.94 22.60 22.06
N LEU A 232 -1.50 21.62 22.76
CA LEU A 232 -2.94 21.47 22.98
C LEU A 232 -3.48 22.38 24.08
N ALA A 233 -2.66 22.82 25.04
CA ALA A 233 -3.10 23.61 26.19
C ALA A 233 -3.88 24.89 25.83
N ASN A 234 -3.61 25.48 24.64
CA ASN A 234 -4.30 26.66 24.14
C ASN A 234 -5.00 26.41 22.78
N ALA A 235 -5.18 25.16 22.39
CA ALA A 235 -5.84 24.80 21.14
C ALA A 235 -7.36 24.77 21.28
N ASP A 236 -8.07 24.98 20.17
CA ASP A 236 -9.52 24.81 20.14
C ASP A 236 -9.92 23.38 20.50
N GLN A 237 -11.08 23.23 21.16
CA GLN A 237 -11.57 21.93 21.63
C GLN A 237 -11.69 20.89 20.50
N GLU A 238 -12.03 21.33 19.29
CA GLU A 238 -12.09 20.45 18.11
C GLU A 238 -10.72 19.92 17.70
N VAL A 239 -9.66 20.72 17.82
CA VAL A 239 -8.28 20.30 17.53
C VAL A 239 -7.78 19.34 18.61
N VAL A 240 -8.11 19.60 19.88
CA VAL A 240 -7.83 18.67 20.99
C VAL A 240 -8.49 17.32 20.73
N HIS A 241 -9.80 17.33 20.43
CA HIS A 241 -10.54 16.11 20.15
C HIS A 241 -10.00 15.34 18.94
N ALA A 242 -9.73 16.03 17.82
CA ALA A 242 -9.17 15.41 16.62
C ALA A 242 -7.77 14.82 16.86
N THR A 243 -6.94 15.50 17.67
CA THR A 243 -5.61 15.01 18.03
C THR A 243 -5.69 13.75 18.87
N HIS A 244 -6.51 13.74 19.93
CA HIS A 244 -6.70 12.54 20.74
C HIS A 244 -7.31 11.40 19.91
N LEU A 245 -8.34 11.67 19.10
CA LEU A 245 -8.95 10.65 18.25
C LEU A 245 -7.92 10.00 17.31
N PHE A 246 -7.05 10.80 16.69
CA PHE A 246 -5.97 10.30 15.85
C PHE A 246 -4.99 9.42 16.64
N LEU A 247 -4.57 9.85 17.84
CA LEU A 247 -3.64 9.09 18.68
C LEU A 247 -4.24 7.78 19.18
N HIS A 248 -5.49 7.80 19.66
CA HIS A 248 -6.20 6.61 20.14
C HIS A 248 -6.37 5.56 19.03
N HIS A 249 -6.64 6.00 17.80
CA HIS A 249 -6.91 5.12 16.69
C HIS A 249 -5.78 4.10 16.43
N CYS A 250 -4.51 4.50 16.59
CA CYS A 250 -3.36 3.60 16.44
C CYS A 250 -3.39 2.44 17.45
N PHE A 251 -3.62 2.73 18.72
CA PHE A 251 -3.69 1.71 19.77
C PHE A 251 -4.93 0.83 19.62
N GLN A 252 -6.07 1.41 19.23
CA GLN A 252 -7.27 0.62 18.93
C GLN A 252 -7.03 -0.35 17.78
N THR A 253 -6.32 0.05 16.72
CA THR A 253 -6.02 -0.87 15.62
C THR A 253 -5.05 -1.98 16.00
N TYR A 254 -4.16 -1.74 16.97
CA TYR A 254 -3.33 -2.80 17.55
C TYR A 254 -4.17 -3.80 18.36
N LEU A 255 -5.08 -3.31 19.21
CA LEU A 255 -6.00 -4.16 19.97
C LEU A 255 -6.92 -4.96 19.05
N ASP A 256 -7.43 -4.36 17.98
CA ASP A 256 -8.18 -5.07 16.93
C ASP A 256 -7.34 -6.23 16.33
N GLU A 257 -6.02 -6.03 16.16
CA GLU A 257 -5.12 -7.05 15.61
C GLU A 257 -4.93 -8.23 16.59
N VAL A 258 -4.83 -7.94 17.88
CA VAL A 258 -4.79 -8.95 18.94
C VAL A 258 -6.08 -9.78 18.94
N GLU A 259 -7.25 -9.11 18.91
CA GLU A 259 -8.54 -9.80 18.83
C GLU A 259 -8.67 -10.67 17.57
N LEU A 260 -8.16 -10.19 16.43
CA LEU A 260 -8.13 -10.98 15.20
C LEU A 260 -7.23 -12.20 15.29
N CYS A 261 -6.04 -12.06 15.90
CA CYS A 261 -5.14 -13.18 16.14
C CYS A 261 -5.76 -14.23 17.07
N GLU A 262 -6.42 -13.80 18.15
CA GLU A 262 -7.10 -14.69 19.09
C GLU A 262 -8.28 -15.42 18.45
N ALA A 263 -9.04 -14.75 17.57
CA ALA A 263 -10.18 -15.33 16.86
C ALA A 263 -9.78 -16.21 15.66
N ALA A 264 -8.53 -16.14 15.20
CA ALA A 264 -8.08 -16.88 14.03
C ALA A 264 -7.88 -18.38 14.31
N PRO A 265 -8.22 -19.27 13.35
CA PRO A 265 -7.86 -20.69 13.44
C PRO A 265 -6.35 -20.85 13.68
N ASP A 266 -5.98 -21.72 14.62
CA ASP A 266 -4.60 -21.96 15.04
C ASP A 266 -3.82 -20.71 15.48
N ARG A 267 -4.51 -19.60 15.80
CA ARG A 267 -3.94 -18.26 16.03
C ARG A 267 -3.12 -17.72 14.86
N ARG A 268 -3.52 -18.10 13.63
CA ARG A 268 -2.86 -17.73 12.37
C ARG A 268 -3.69 -16.68 11.63
N ALA A 269 -3.52 -15.40 11.99
CA ALA A 269 -4.23 -14.30 11.35
C ALA A 269 -3.95 -14.18 9.84
N ASP A 270 -2.76 -14.61 9.40
CA ASP A 270 -2.35 -14.69 8.00
C ASP A 270 -3.17 -15.69 7.16
N ARG A 271 -3.93 -16.59 7.81
CA ARG A 271 -4.81 -17.57 7.18
C ARG A 271 -6.27 -17.16 7.19
N LEU A 272 -6.64 -16.06 7.83
CA LEU A 272 -8.02 -15.57 7.81
C LEU A 272 -8.45 -15.26 6.37
N PRO A 273 -9.73 -15.48 6.01
CA PRO A 273 -10.24 -14.97 4.75
C PRO A 273 -10.03 -13.45 4.64
N LEU A 274 -9.64 -12.95 3.46
CA LEU A 274 -9.41 -11.52 3.25
C LEU A 274 -10.59 -10.65 3.74
N ARG A 275 -11.84 -11.11 3.54
CA ARG A 275 -13.05 -10.44 4.02
C ARG A 275 -13.10 -10.25 5.53
N SER A 276 -12.53 -11.18 6.30
CA SER A 276 -12.53 -11.15 7.76
C SER A 276 -11.50 -10.14 8.28
N ALA A 277 -10.41 -9.92 7.54
CA ALA A 277 -9.39 -8.91 7.86
C ALA A 277 -9.63 -7.55 7.19
N ALA A 278 -10.51 -7.46 6.19
CA ALA A 278 -10.73 -6.26 5.37
C ALA A 278 -11.10 -5.03 6.20
N TRP A 279 -11.93 -5.19 7.23
CA TRP A 279 -12.30 -4.08 8.11
C TRP A 279 -11.13 -3.59 8.96
N HIS A 280 -10.29 -4.49 9.45
CA HIS A 280 -9.07 -4.13 10.14
C HIS A 280 -8.12 -3.39 9.19
N PHE A 281 -7.91 -3.87 7.97
CA PHE A 281 -7.15 -3.13 6.96
C PHE A 281 -7.74 -1.76 6.64
N TYR A 282 -9.06 -1.62 6.67
CA TYR A 282 -9.70 -0.32 6.50
C TYR A 282 -9.31 0.65 7.62
N ARG A 283 -9.44 0.20 8.88
CA ARG A 283 -9.10 0.99 10.06
C ARG A 283 -7.61 1.32 10.09
N LYS A 284 -6.75 0.31 10.01
CA LYS A 284 -5.27 0.44 10.09
C LYS A 284 -4.72 1.36 9.00
N ASN A 285 -5.21 1.26 7.75
CA ASN A 285 -4.57 1.95 6.63
C ASN A 285 -5.33 3.19 6.13
N ASN A 286 -6.67 3.15 6.05
CA ASN A 286 -7.42 4.28 5.49
C ASN A 286 -7.77 5.29 6.58
N MET A 287 -8.39 4.80 7.66
CA MET A 287 -8.95 5.67 8.68
C MET A 287 -7.86 6.45 9.42
N VAL A 288 -6.69 5.84 9.67
CA VAL A 288 -5.55 6.55 10.27
C VAL A 288 -5.14 7.78 9.46
N MET A 289 -5.04 7.64 8.14
CA MET A 289 -4.67 8.71 7.23
C MET A 289 -5.79 9.76 7.14
N MET A 290 -7.05 9.34 7.13
CA MET A 290 -8.19 10.25 7.14
C MET A 290 -8.25 11.08 8.42
N LEU A 291 -7.99 10.49 9.60
CA LEU A 291 -7.94 11.20 10.87
C LEU A 291 -6.77 12.19 10.93
N TRP A 292 -5.61 11.81 10.41
CA TRP A 292 -4.48 12.73 10.28
C TRP A 292 -4.79 13.91 9.36
N LEU A 293 -5.45 13.65 8.22
CA LEU A 293 -5.87 14.70 7.27
C LEU A 293 -6.97 15.60 7.84
N ASP A 294 -7.91 15.05 8.61
CA ASP A 294 -8.94 15.81 9.32
C ASP A 294 -8.30 16.76 10.33
N LEU A 295 -7.42 16.25 11.19
CA LEU A 295 -6.64 17.07 12.13
C LEU A 295 -5.87 18.17 11.38
N ARG A 296 -5.23 17.81 10.28
CA ARG A 296 -4.45 18.75 9.47
C ARG A 296 -5.31 19.82 8.83
N ALA A 297 -6.50 19.48 8.32
CA ALA A 297 -7.46 20.44 7.78
C ALA A 297 -7.89 21.46 8.86
N ARG A 298 -8.22 20.99 10.08
CA ARG A 298 -8.55 21.89 11.21
C ARG A 298 -7.41 22.82 11.56
N LEU A 299 -6.18 22.32 11.62
CA LEU A 299 -4.97 23.12 11.88
C LEU A 299 -4.65 24.14 10.78
N LEU A 300 -5.24 23.96 9.59
CA LEU A 300 -5.19 24.92 8.48
C LEU A 300 -6.36 25.91 8.48
N GLY A 301 -7.26 25.84 9.47
CA GLY A 301 -8.48 26.65 9.52
C GLY A 301 -9.53 26.23 8.50
N LEU A 302 -9.48 24.98 8.04
CA LEU A 302 -10.45 24.41 7.11
C LEU A 302 -11.50 23.61 7.87
N VAL A 303 -12.71 23.54 7.30
CA VAL A 303 -13.80 22.72 7.81
C VAL A 303 -13.71 21.32 7.17
N PRO A 304 -13.37 20.25 7.92
CA PRO A 304 -13.09 18.95 7.30
C PRO A 304 -14.25 18.35 6.51
N SER A 305 -15.50 18.62 6.89
CA SER A 305 -16.68 18.13 6.16
C SER A 305 -16.77 18.70 4.74
N GLU A 306 -16.33 19.94 4.51
CA GLU A 306 -16.24 20.55 3.17
C GLU A 306 -15.12 19.93 2.31
N HIS A 307 -14.20 19.20 2.95
CA HIS A 307 -13.07 18.52 2.33
C HIS A 307 -13.16 16.98 2.42
N ALA A 308 -14.32 16.43 2.80
CA ALA A 308 -14.47 15.00 3.06
C ALA A 308 -14.06 14.13 1.87
N ASP A 309 -14.39 14.54 0.64
CA ASP A 309 -14.03 13.82 -0.58
C ASP A 309 -12.52 13.74 -0.79
N VAL A 310 -11.77 14.82 -0.55
CA VAL A 310 -10.31 14.79 -0.73
C VAL A 310 -9.63 14.04 0.40
N ILE A 311 -10.11 14.21 1.64
CA ILE A 311 -9.63 13.46 2.82
C ILE A 311 -9.79 11.96 2.58
N ARG A 312 -10.96 11.51 2.09
CA ARG A 312 -11.23 10.11 1.77
C ARG A 312 -10.31 9.59 0.66
N ARG A 313 -10.18 10.32 -0.45
CA ARG A 313 -9.33 9.90 -1.58
C ARG A 313 -7.86 9.71 -1.18
N TRP A 314 -7.33 10.64 -0.38
CA TRP A 314 -5.99 10.55 0.16
C TRP A 314 -5.86 9.47 1.25
N GLY A 315 -6.92 9.19 2.01
CA GLY A 315 -6.99 8.04 2.92
C GLY A 315 -6.71 6.71 2.20
N TYR A 316 -7.33 6.50 1.03
CA TYR A 316 -7.11 5.32 0.19
C TYR A 316 -5.70 5.22 -0.40
N LEU A 317 -4.90 6.29 -0.38
CA LEU A 317 -3.51 6.24 -0.84
C LEU A 317 -2.69 5.26 0.01
N LEU A 318 -2.84 5.33 1.34
CA LEU A 318 -2.12 4.45 2.25
C LEU A 318 -2.58 3.00 2.12
N ALA A 319 -3.88 2.74 1.94
CA ALA A 319 -4.35 1.37 1.70
C ALA A 319 -3.84 0.76 0.40
N ALA A 320 -3.79 1.53 -0.69
CA ALA A 320 -3.16 1.06 -1.92
C ALA A 320 -1.65 0.82 -1.74
N PHE A 321 -1.02 1.55 -0.82
CA PHE A 321 0.40 1.40 -0.51
C PHE A 321 0.68 0.19 0.38
N GLN A 322 -0.21 -0.09 1.33
CA GLN A 322 -0.08 -1.23 2.22
C GLN A 322 -0.02 -2.54 1.44
N ILE A 323 -0.80 -2.69 0.35
CA ILE A 323 -0.76 -3.90 -0.48
C ILE A 323 0.64 -4.23 -0.99
N PHE A 324 1.46 -3.24 -1.39
CA PHE A 324 2.82 -3.53 -1.84
C PHE A 324 3.82 -3.62 -0.69
N ASP A 325 3.54 -2.99 0.45
CA ASP A 325 4.39 -3.10 1.63
C ASP A 325 4.24 -4.49 2.25
N ASP A 326 3.01 -4.98 2.36
CA ASP A 326 2.69 -6.36 2.69
C ASP A 326 3.30 -7.35 1.69
N LEU A 327 3.38 -7.03 0.39
CA LEU A 327 4.10 -7.88 -0.58
C LEU A 327 5.62 -7.89 -0.33
N LYS A 328 6.18 -6.78 0.13
CA LYS A 328 7.60 -6.70 0.51
C LYS A 328 7.84 -7.47 1.80
N ASP A 329 6.89 -7.44 2.72
CA ASP A 329 6.99 -8.03 4.05
C ASP A 329 6.27 -9.38 4.14
N ILE A 330 5.85 -9.95 3.00
CA ILE A 330 5.12 -11.23 2.90
C ILE A 330 5.83 -12.36 3.63
N ALA A 331 7.16 -12.35 3.67
CA ALA A 331 7.98 -13.32 4.40
C ALA A 331 8.07 -13.02 5.91
N LEU A 332 8.04 -11.75 6.31
CA LEU A 332 8.00 -11.31 7.72
C LEU A 332 6.67 -11.64 8.39
N ASP A 333 5.58 -11.43 7.64
CA ASP A 333 4.20 -11.54 8.14
C ASP A 333 3.75 -12.99 8.31
N LEU A 334 4.46 -13.95 7.71
CA LEU A 334 4.13 -15.38 7.76
C LEU A 334 3.93 -15.85 9.20
N GLY A 335 2.72 -16.33 9.48
CA GLY A 335 2.28 -16.81 10.78
C GLY A 335 2.32 -15.80 11.91
N LYS A 336 2.20 -14.50 11.60
CA LYS A 336 2.15 -13.43 12.59
C LYS A 336 0.96 -12.51 12.36
N GLN A 337 1.05 -11.66 11.35
CA GLN A 337 0.15 -10.52 11.17
C GLN A 337 -0.76 -10.71 9.97
N PRO A 338 -1.97 -10.11 9.97
CA PRO A 338 -2.80 -10.05 8.78
C PRO A 338 -2.08 -9.26 7.68
N SER A 339 -1.99 -9.84 6.47
CA SER A 339 -1.26 -9.30 5.31
C SER A 339 -2.03 -9.59 4.01
N TYR A 340 -2.38 -8.57 3.22
CA TYR A 340 -3.14 -8.76 1.97
C TYR A 340 -2.72 -9.98 1.11
N PRO A 341 -1.43 -10.15 0.77
CA PRO A 341 -0.98 -11.27 -0.04
C PRO A 341 -1.06 -12.62 0.68
N LEU A 342 -0.87 -12.69 2.01
CA LEU A 342 -0.98 -13.97 2.73
C LEU A 342 -2.42 -14.43 2.81
N GLN A 343 -3.37 -13.54 3.11
CA GLN A 343 -4.79 -13.88 3.08
C GLN A 343 -5.25 -14.31 1.68
N ILE A 344 -4.74 -13.69 0.61
CA ILE A 344 -5.00 -14.12 -0.76
C ILE A 344 -4.38 -15.49 -1.02
N ALA A 345 -3.10 -15.68 -0.73
CA ALA A 345 -2.41 -16.94 -0.99
C ALA A 345 -3.04 -18.10 -0.21
N ALA A 346 -3.30 -17.94 1.09
CA ALA A 346 -3.82 -19.00 1.95
C ALA A 346 -5.23 -19.46 1.53
N ASN A 347 -6.07 -18.56 1.02
CA ASN A 347 -7.47 -18.84 0.75
C ASN A 347 -7.77 -19.10 -0.74
N ASP A 348 -7.13 -18.34 -1.64
CA ASP A 348 -7.40 -18.40 -3.08
C ASP A 348 -6.37 -19.26 -3.83
N PHE A 349 -5.10 -19.33 -3.36
CA PHE A 349 -4.01 -20.05 -4.02
C PHE A 349 -3.15 -20.90 -3.05
N PRO A 350 -3.71 -21.95 -2.41
CA PRO A 350 -3.02 -22.67 -1.34
C PRO A 350 -1.66 -23.28 -1.73
N SER A 351 -1.45 -23.63 -3.01
CA SER A 351 -0.15 -24.11 -3.50
C SER A 351 0.93 -23.02 -3.43
N GLU A 352 0.60 -21.77 -3.74
CA GLU A 352 1.51 -20.62 -3.62
C GLU A 352 1.80 -20.31 -2.15
N PHE A 353 0.81 -20.45 -1.26
CA PHE A 353 1.01 -20.31 0.18
C PHE A 353 1.96 -21.36 0.76
N VAL A 354 1.80 -22.64 0.37
CA VAL A 354 2.72 -23.72 0.77
C VAL A 354 4.14 -23.45 0.28
N TRP A 355 4.29 -22.90 -0.92
CA TRP A 355 5.60 -22.46 -1.42
C TRP A 355 6.19 -21.33 -0.57
N LEU A 356 5.41 -20.30 -0.23
CA LEU A 356 5.83 -19.21 0.64
C LEU A 356 6.29 -19.71 2.02
N GLU A 357 5.52 -20.59 2.66
CA GLU A 357 5.90 -21.20 3.94
C GLU A 357 7.21 -22.00 3.83
N ARG A 358 7.38 -22.78 2.75
CA ARG A 358 8.61 -23.56 2.52
C ARG A 358 9.83 -22.66 2.27
N ARG A 359 9.66 -21.59 1.49
CA ARG A 359 10.75 -20.73 1.04
C ARG A 359 11.19 -19.73 2.10
N PHE A 360 10.25 -19.20 2.88
CA PHE A 360 10.49 -18.08 3.81
C PHE A 360 10.18 -18.40 5.28
N GLY A 361 9.50 -19.51 5.59
CA GLY A 361 9.07 -19.82 6.96
C GLY A 361 10.22 -19.90 7.98
N MET A 362 11.41 -20.29 7.53
CA MET A 362 12.65 -20.35 8.33
C MET A 362 13.45 -19.05 8.36
N GLN A 363 13.28 -18.17 7.37
CA GLN A 363 14.01 -16.90 7.21
C GLN A 363 13.01 -15.79 6.94
N ARG A 364 12.48 -15.23 8.03
CA ARG A 364 11.49 -14.16 7.99
C ARG A 364 12.22 -12.82 7.87
N THR A 365 12.63 -12.48 6.65
CA THR A 365 13.21 -11.17 6.31
C THR A 365 12.43 -10.55 5.15
N PRO A 366 12.42 -9.20 5.00
CA PRO A 366 11.74 -8.58 3.86
C PRO A 366 12.28 -9.10 2.53
N VAL A 367 11.39 -9.26 1.54
CA VAL A 367 11.71 -9.70 0.17
C VAL A 367 12.72 -8.75 -0.46
N THR A 368 13.88 -9.28 -0.80
CA THR A 368 14.96 -8.52 -1.39
C THR A 368 14.73 -8.27 -2.89
N ARG A 369 15.47 -7.31 -3.45
CA ARG A 369 15.43 -7.00 -4.90
C ARG A 369 15.68 -8.22 -5.80
N GLY A 370 16.44 -9.21 -5.34
CA GLY A 370 16.71 -10.43 -6.11
C GLY A 370 15.53 -11.41 -6.08
N GLU A 371 14.81 -11.45 -4.97
CA GLU A 371 13.71 -12.39 -4.73
C GLU A 371 12.40 -11.95 -5.36
N VAL A 372 12.22 -10.66 -5.67
CA VAL A 372 11.00 -10.17 -6.35
C VAL A 372 10.69 -10.95 -7.64
N LEU A 373 11.71 -11.35 -8.41
CA LEU A 373 11.49 -12.16 -9.60
C LEU A 373 10.99 -13.56 -9.25
N GLU A 374 11.58 -14.18 -8.23
CA GLU A 374 11.18 -15.50 -7.73
C GLU A 374 9.73 -15.47 -7.24
N VAL A 375 9.36 -14.47 -6.43
CA VAL A 375 7.98 -14.29 -5.93
C VAL A 375 7.00 -14.03 -7.08
N ASN A 376 7.36 -13.20 -8.08
CA ASN A 376 6.52 -12.96 -9.25
C ASN A 376 6.22 -14.23 -10.05
N LEU A 377 7.11 -15.22 -10.03
CA LEU A 377 6.95 -16.47 -10.78
C LEU A 377 6.23 -17.53 -9.93
N GLN A 378 6.66 -17.73 -8.68
CA GLN A 378 6.19 -18.81 -7.82
C GLN A 378 4.89 -18.47 -7.06
N ALA A 379 4.60 -17.18 -6.85
CA ALA A 379 3.35 -16.68 -6.25
C ALA A 379 2.60 -15.75 -7.23
N SER A 380 2.62 -16.10 -8.52
CA SER A 380 2.18 -15.22 -9.60
C SER A 380 0.71 -14.80 -9.48
N ARG A 381 -0.18 -15.69 -9.04
CA ARG A 381 -1.61 -15.38 -8.94
C ARG A 381 -1.91 -14.53 -7.72
N THR A 382 -1.24 -14.78 -6.61
CA THR A 382 -1.28 -13.93 -5.40
C THR A 382 -0.87 -12.51 -5.75
N VAL A 383 0.30 -12.33 -6.37
CA VAL A 383 0.79 -11.00 -6.75
C VAL A 383 -0.17 -10.31 -7.74
N ARG A 384 -0.64 -11.04 -8.75
CA ARG A 384 -1.60 -10.51 -9.74
C ARG A 384 -2.88 -10.02 -9.06
N GLN A 385 -3.43 -10.78 -8.12
CA GLN A 385 -4.64 -10.38 -7.39
C GLN A 385 -4.39 -9.17 -6.47
N CYS A 386 -3.21 -9.06 -5.85
CA CYS A 386 -2.79 -7.83 -5.15
C CYS A 386 -2.77 -6.61 -6.10
N MET A 387 -2.21 -6.75 -7.30
CA MET A 387 -2.21 -5.68 -8.30
C MET A 387 -3.63 -5.29 -8.73
N GLN A 388 -4.54 -6.26 -8.86
CA GLN A 388 -5.95 -6.02 -9.21
C GLN A 388 -6.67 -5.25 -8.11
N TRP A 389 -6.50 -5.63 -6.85
CA TRP A 389 -7.08 -4.88 -5.71
C TRP A 389 -6.54 -3.46 -5.63
N SER A 390 -5.21 -3.30 -5.74
CA SER A 390 -4.59 -1.98 -5.73
C SER A 390 -5.05 -1.10 -6.91
N ARG A 391 -5.23 -1.70 -8.10
CA ARG A 391 -5.78 -1.01 -9.28
C ARG A 391 -7.23 -0.57 -9.06
N LEU A 392 -8.08 -1.43 -8.48
CA LEU A 392 -9.47 -1.07 -8.19
C LEU A 392 -9.55 0.11 -7.22
N ILE A 393 -8.77 0.08 -6.13
CA ILE A 393 -8.68 1.21 -5.18
C ILE A 393 -8.28 2.49 -5.92
N ALA A 394 -7.25 2.42 -6.75
CA ALA A 394 -6.73 3.56 -7.51
C ALA A 394 -7.76 4.11 -8.51
N LEU A 395 -8.44 3.24 -9.27
CA LEU A 395 -9.44 3.65 -10.25
C LEU A 395 -10.62 4.38 -9.61
N ALA A 396 -11.10 3.90 -8.46
CA ALA A 396 -12.27 4.44 -7.77
C ALA A 396 -11.98 5.74 -7.00
N ASN A 397 -10.75 5.91 -6.51
CA ASN A 397 -10.43 6.97 -5.56
C ASN A 397 -9.41 7.98 -6.06
N PHE A 398 -8.50 7.64 -6.97
CA PHE A 398 -7.37 8.50 -7.27
C PHE A 398 -7.63 9.46 -8.43
N ASP A 399 -7.27 10.72 -8.20
CA ASP A 399 -7.04 11.70 -9.25
C ASP A 399 -5.68 11.46 -9.92
N ASN A 400 -5.35 12.29 -10.92
CA ASN A 400 -4.14 12.12 -11.72
C ASN A 400 -2.84 12.26 -10.90
N ALA A 401 -2.84 13.02 -9.79
CA ALA A 401 -1.67 13.18 -8.95
C ALA A 401 -1.44 11.93 -8.09
N LEU A 402 -2.49 11.45 -7.43
CA LEU A 402 -2.44 10.23 -6.62
C LEU A 402 -2.12 9.00 -7.47
N LEU A 403 -2.71 8.91 -8.67
CA LEU A 403 -2.42 7.83 -9.60
C LEU A 403 -0.94 7.83 -10.05
N TYR A 404 -0.29 9.00 -10.18
CA TYR A 404 1.13 9.07 -10.52
C TYR A 404 2.00 8.56 -9.36
N ALA A 405 1.67 8.97 -8.13
CA ALA A 405 2.34 8.47 -6.94
C ALA A 405 2.21 6.93 -6.80
N TRP A 406 1.01 6.41 -7.05
CA TRP A 406 0.70 4.99 -7.06
C TRP A 406 1.50 4.20 -8.11
N ASP A 407 1.55 4.67 -9.36
CA ASP A 407 2.35 4.02 -10.41
C ASP A 407 3.84 4.00 -10.05
N GLN A 408 4.37 5.14 -9.58
CA GLN A 408 5.77 5.25 -9.19
C GLN A 408 6.13 4.29 -8.05
N ARG A 409 5.23 4.09 -7.08
CA ARG A 409 5.44 3.13 -5.99
C ARG A 409 5.47 1.70 -6.50
N TRP A 410 4.49 1.27 -7.29
CA TRP A 410 4.49 -0.06 -7.89
C TRP A 410 5.73 -0.35 -8.73
N ARG A 411 6.19 0.65 -9.48
CA ARG A 411 7.43 0.53 -10.25
C ARG A 411 8.64 0.37 -9.35
N LYS A 412 8.81 1.26 -8.38
CA LYS A 412 9.98 1.23 -7.49
C LYS A 412 9.94 0.07 -6.49
N SER A 413 8.81 -0.60 -6.28
CA SER A 413 8.80 -1.79 -5.41
C SER A 413 8.84 -3.08 -6.24
N TRP A 414 8.00 -3.21 -7.26
CA TRP A 414 7.66 -4.53 -7.79
C TRP A 414 7.87 -4.75 -9.29
N THR A 415 7.87 -3.69 -10.10
CA THR A 415 7.98 -3.82 -11.58
C THR A 415 9.23 -3.17 -12.18
N GLN A 416 10.13 -2.65 -11.35
CA GLN A 416 11.42 -2.11 -11.79
C GLN A 416 12.52 -2.31 -10.72
N ARG A 417 13.56 -3.10 -11.07
CA ARG A 417 14.69 -3.38 -10.18
C ARG A 417 15.59 -2.16 -9.92
N ARG A 418 15.79 -1.32 -10.94
CA ARG A 418 16.67 -0.14 -10.84
C ARG A 418 16.07 0.88 -9.87
N ARG A 419 16.81 1.21 -8.82
CA ARG A 419 16.39 2.10 -7.71
C ARG A 419 15.14 1.57 -7.00
N SER A 420 15.03 0.25 -6.88
CA SER A 420 13.95 -0.38 -6.15
C SER A 420 14.03 -0.04 -4.65
N PHE A 421 12.87 0.07 -3.99
CA PHE A 421 12.72 0.26 -2.55
C PHE A 421 12.90 -1.02 -1.75
N ASN A 422 12.90 -2.19 -2.40
CA ASN A 422 13.23 -3.45 -1.73
C ASN A 422 14.70 -3.43 -1.25
N PRO A 423 15.01 -4.10 -0.13
CA PRO A 423 16.37 -4.19 0.37
C PRO A 423 17.27 -4.91 -0.64
N VAL A 424 18.56 -4.55 -0.61
CA VAL A 424 19.57 -5.23 -1.43
C VAL A 424 19.86 -6.57 -0.79
N GLY A 425 19.48 -7.65 -1.47
CA GLY A 425 19.87 -9.01 -1.09
C GLY A 425 21.21 -9.42 -1.69
N ALA A 426 21.62 -10.65 -1.44
CA ALA A 426 22.75 -11.27 -2.14
C ALA A 426 22.53 -11.13 -3.66
N ALA A 427 23.56 -10.69 -4.38
CA ALA A 427 23.44 -10.43 -5.80
C ALA A 427 23.15 -11.75 -6.54
N ALA A 428 21.90 -11.95 -6.98
CA ALA A 428 21.62 -12.97 -7.98
C ALA A 428 22.32 -12.55 -9.29
N ALA A 429 23.46 -13.18 -9.56
CA ALA A 429 24.20 -13.07 -10.81
C ALA A 429 23.42 -13.79 -11.92
N GLY A 430 22.31 -13.19 -12.36
CA GLY A 430 21.54 -13.67 -13.49
C GLY A 430 22.06 -13.07 -14.79
N ILE A 431 22.28 -13.91 -15.80
CA ILE A 431 22.43 -13.46 -17.19
C ILE A 431 21.17 -12.64 -17.54
N ARG A 432 21.34 -11.42 -18.05
CA ARG A 432 20.21 -10.62 -18.54
C ARG A 432 19.66 -11.27 -19.82
N ALA A 433 18.76 -12.23 -19.63
CA ALA A 433 18.04 -12.88 -20.72
C ALA A 433 17.32 -11.84 -21.60
N HIS A 434 16.98 -12.21 -22.82
CA HIS A 434 16.16 -11.34 -23.67
C HIS A 434 14.78 -11.12 -23.03
N ALA A 435 14.15 -9.95 -23.25
CA ALA A 435 12.82 -9.68 -22.67
C ALA A 435 11.76 -10.71 -23.11
N VAL A 436 11.89 -11.26 -24.31
CA VAL A 436 11.02 -12.35 -24.80
C VAL A 436 11.20 -13.63 -23.99
N ASP A 437 12.43 -14.01 -23.62
CA ASP A 437 12.66 -15.20 -22.78
C ASP A 437 12.01 -15.04 -21.41
N ARG A 438 12.21 -13.87 -20.77
CA ARG A 438 11.54 -13.55 -19.51
C ARG A 438 10.01 -13.54 -19.62
N LEU A 439 9.47 -13.00 -20.72
CA LEU A 439 8.02 -12.98 -20.96
C LEU A 439 7.46 -14.39 -21.10
N VAL A 440 8.13 -15.24 -21.88
CA VAL A 440 7.74 -16.64 -22.08
C VAL A 440 7.79 -17.42 -20.76
N ARG A 441 8.85 -17.24 -19.95
CA ARG A 441 8.96 -17.86 -18.61
C ARG A 441 7.87 -17.37 -17.64
N ALA A 442 7.58 -16.07 -17.64
CA ALA A 442 6.52 -15.51 -16.80
C ALA A 442 5.14 -16.01 -17.22
N LEU A 443 4.86 -16.07 -18.53
CA LEU A 443 3.63 -16.66 -19.06
C LEU A 443 3.50 -18.14 -18.68
N PHE A 444 4.57 -18.91 -18.80
CA PHE A 444 4.59 -20.31 -18.41
C PHE A 444 4.27 -20.47 -16.91
N ALA A 445 4.91 -19.67 -16.05
CA ALA A 445 4.65 -19.70 -14.60
C ALA A 445 3.19 -19.36 -14.23
N THR A 446 2.54 -18.47 -14.98
CA THR A 446 1.14 -18.07 -14.72
C THR A 446 0.08 -19.09 -15.15
N ARG A 447 0.47 -20.19 -15.82
CA ARG A 447 -0.45 -21.10 -16.52
C ARG A 447 -0.67 -22.47 -15.89
N GLU A 448 -0.05 -22.77 -14.74
CA GLU A 448 -0.20 -24.02 -13.96
C GLU A 448 -0.83 -25.21 -14.71
N HIS A 449 0.01 -26.04 -15.33
CA HIS A 449 -0.33 -27.33 -15.99
C HIS A 449 -1.41 -27.32 -17.10
N ASP A 450 -2.18 -26.24 -17.30
CA ASP A 450 -3.14 -26.10 -18.41
C ASP A 450 -2.57 -25.25 -19.55
N MET A 451 -1.75 -25.92 -20.35
CA MET A 451 -1.17 -25.36 -21.58
C MET A 451 -2.18 -25.27 -22.74
N ARG A 452 -3.44 -25.71 -22.56
CA ARG A 452 -4.46 -25.78 -23.62
C ARG A 452 -5.49 -24.66 -23.57
N SER A 453 -5.71 -23.99 -22.43
CA SER A 453 -6.60 -22.83 -22.34
C SER A 453 -6.07 -21.59 -23.07
N ALA A 454 -6.96 -20.69 -23.50
CA ALA A 454 -6.52 -19.45 -24.14
C ALA A 454 -5.79 -18.55 -23.13
N VAL A 455 -4.72 -17.86 -23.57
CA VAL A 455 -4.05 -16.86 -22.73
C VAL A 455 -4.92 -15.63 -22.64
N ASP A 456 -5.39 -15.31 -21.43
CA ASP A 456 -6.16 -14.08 -21.22
C ASP A 456 -5.27 -12.83 -21.21
N ASP A 457 -5.88 -11.67 -21.44
CA ASP A 457 -5.16 -10.41 -21.48
C ASP A 457 -4.54 -10.04 -20.11
N GLU A 458 -5.07 -10.54 -19.00
CA GLU A 458 -4.53 -10.28 -17.66
C GLU A 458 -3.24 -11.06 -17.40
N GLN A 459 -3.16 -12.31 -17.86
CA GLN A 459 -1.95 -13.14 -17.83
C GLN A 459 -0.84 -12.49 -18.65
N LEU A 460 -1.13 -12.05 -19.87
CA LEU A 460 -0.17 -11.32 -20.71
C LEU A 460 0.26 -9.99 -20.08
N ALA A 461 -0.68 -9.26 -19.48
CA ALA A 461 -0.39 -8.01 -18.80
C ALA A 461 0.55 -8.21 -17.61
N PHE A 462 0.27 -9.19 -16.76
CA PHE A 462 1.12 -9.52 -15.61
C PHE A 462 2.51 -10.00 -16.06
N ALA A 463 2.56 -10.91 -17.04
CA ALA A 463 3.83 -11.42 -17.55
C ALA A 463 4.70 -10.31 -18.17
N LEU A 464 4.08 -9.31 -18.83
CA LEU A 464 4.78 -8.13 -19.32
C LEU A 464 5.35 -7.26 -18.18
N ASP A 465 4.59 -7.05 -17.12
CA ASP A 465 5.04 -6.28 -15.95
C ASP A 465 6.20 -6.99 -15.22
N ALA A 466 6.10 -8.31 -15.01
CA ALA A 466 7.16 -9.14 -14.44
C ALA A 466 8.44 -9.11 -15.32
N THR A 467 8.27 -9.23 -16.64
CA THR A 467 9.37 -9.12 -17.63
C THR A 467 10.11 -7.81 -17.54
N ALA A 468 9.39 -6.73 -17.26
CA ALA A 468 9.94 -5.38 -17.22
C ALA A 468 10.82 -5.12 -15.99
N TYR A 469 10.72 -5.95 -14.94
CA TYR A 469 11.44 -5.80 -13.67
C TYR A 469 12.96 -5.67 -13.87
N ASP A 470 13.59 -6.60 -14.59
CA ASP A 470 15.03 -6.61 -14.86
C ASP A 470 15.46 -5.72 -16.04
N GLY A 471 14.50 -5.18 -16.79
CA GLY A 471 14.79 -4.27 -17.89
C GLY A 471 13.65 -4.16 -18.89
N SER A 472 13.39 -2.94 -19.36
CA SER A 472 12.26 -2.63 -20.23
C SER A 472 12.66 -2.14 -21.63
N TRP A 473 13.95 -2.11 -21.98
CA TRP A 473 14.40 -1.46 -23.22
C TRP A 473 13.89 -2.17 -24.48
N GLN A 474 13.89 -3.51 -24.52
CA GLN A 474 13.32 -4.25 -25.66
C GLN A 474 11.81 -4.03 -25.77
N ILE A 475 11.13 -3.83 -24.64
CA ILE A 475 9.70 -3.50 -24.63
C ILE A 475 9.49 -2.12 -25.24
N TYR A 476 10.31 -1.12 -24.89
CA TYR A 476 10.25 0.21 -25.49
C TYR A 476 10.47 0.17 -27.01
N LEU A 477 11.44 -0.61 -27.49
CA LEU A 477 11.67 -0.78 -28.92
C LEU A 477 10.52 -1.49 -29.64
N ALA A 478 9.87 -2.46 -28.99
CA ALA A 478 8.70 -3.13 -29.56
C ALA A 478 7.47 -2.22 -29.64
N LEU A 479 7.39 -1.19 -28.79
CA LEU A 479 6.32 -0.20 -28.81
C LEU A 479 6.55 0.91 -29.83
N PHE A 480 7.78 1.13 -30.29
CA PHE A 480 8.09 2.10 -31.34
C PHE A 480 7.46 1.68 -32.70
N PRO A 481 6.91 2.61 -33.52
CA PRO A 481 6.91 4.08 -33.37
C PRO A 481 5.75 4.66 -32.56
N ASN A 482 4.96 3.85 -31.84
CA ASN A 482 3.86 4.37 -31.02
C ASN A 482 4.40 5.02 -29.72
N ILE A 483 4.82 6.29 -29.83
CA ILE A 483 5.39 7.07 -28.73
C ILE A 483 4.41 7.16 -27.55
N ARG A 484 3.10 7.22 -27.80
CA ARG A 484 2.08 7.26 -26.73
C ARG A 484 2.10 5.98 -25.91
N ALA A 485 2.11 4.82 -26.55
CA ALA A 485 2.17 3.52 -25.86
C ALA A 485 3.50 3.37 -25.09
N MET A 486 4.62 3.77 -25.72
CA MET A 486 5.93 3.77 -25.07
C MET A 486 5.95 4.66 -23.82
N TYR A 487 5.44 5.89 -23.92
CA TYR A 487 5.33 6.82 -22.78
C TYR A 487 4.46 6.24 -21.67
N ARG A 488 3.27 5.74 -21.99
CA ARG A 488 2.37 5.09 -21.01
C ARG A 488 3.07 3.93 -20.31
N PHE A 489 3.73 3.05 -21.04
CA PHE A 489 4.44 1.93 -20.43
C PHE A 489 5.65 2.35 -19.57
N ALA A 490 6.31 3.46 -19.93
CA ALA A 490 7.46 3.99 -19.22
C ALA A 490 7.12 4.85 -18.00
N THR A 491 5.90 5.41 -17.92
CA THR A 491 5.54 6.42 -16.89
C THR A 491 4.19 6.23 -16.20
N LEU A 492 3.29 5.43 -16.78
CA LEU A 492 1.91 5.19 -16.33
C LEU A 492 1.55 3.70 -16.52
N ARG A 493 2.51 2.81 -16.26
CA ARG A 493 2.42 1.38 -16.57
C ARG A 493 1.22 0.75 -15.87
N MET A 494 1.05 1.03 -14.60
CA MET A 494 -0.04 0.49 -13.79
C MET A 494 -1.39 1.07 -14.17
N TRP A 495 -1.45 2.17 -14.95
CA TRP A 495 -2.70 2.73 -15.46
C TRP A 495 -3.17 2.04 -16.72
N MET A 496 -2.26 1.41 -17.47
CA MET A 496 -2.63 0.72 -18.70
C MET A 496 -3.61 -0.41 -18.39
N THR A 497 -4.63 -0.58 -19.24
CA THR A 497 -5.55 -1.72 -19.12
C THR A 497 -4.83 -3.03 -19.41
N ALA A 498 -5.43 -4.16 -19.01
CA ALA A 498 -4.91 -5.48 -19.36
C ALA A 498 -4.77 -5.62 -20.89
N GLU A 499 -5.79 -5.21 -21.64
CA GLU A 499 -5.79 -5.23 -23.11
C GLU A 499 -4.66 -4.39 -23.73
N GLU A 500 -4.41 -3.17 -23.21
CA GLU A 500 -3.29 -2.33 -23.67
C GLU A 500 -1.93 -3.03 -23.45
N LYS A 501 -1.74 -3.67 -22.29
CA LYS A 501 -0.51 -4.40 -21.98
C LYS A 501 -0.39 -5.70 -22.78
N ALA A 502 -1.48 -6.44 -22.97
CA ALA A 502 -1.49 -7.66 -23.76
C ALA A 502 -1.12 -7.38 -25.23
N ARG A 503 -1.64 -6.28 -25.81
CA ARG A 503 -1.20 -5.80 -27.13
C ARG A 503 0.30 -5.47 -27.16
N ALA A 504 0.85 -4.88 -26.11
CA ALA A 504 2.28 -4.61 -26.00
C ALA A 504 3.11 -5.90 -25.92
N ALA A 505 2.66 -6.90 -25.17
CA ALA A 505 3.29 -8.21 -25.06
C ALA A 505 3.29 -8.94 -26.42
N ARG A 506 2.13 -9.02 -27.10
CA ARG A 506 2.01 -9.62 -28.44
C ARG A 506 2.92 -8.91 -29.46
N ARG A 507 3.04 -7.57 -29.40
CA ARG A 507 3.98 -6.82 -30.25
C ARG A 507 5.44 -7.17 -29.97
N LEU A 508 5.83 -7.33 -28.70
CA LEU A 508 7.17 -7.75 -28.33
C LEU A 508 7.52 -9.11 -28.94
N LEU A 509 6.59 -10.07 -28.84
CA LEU A 509 6.77 -11.43 -29.36
C LEU A 509 6.90 -11.44 -30.89
N ARG A 510 6.06 -10.68 -31.61
CA ARG A 510 6.13 -10.54 -33.08
C ARG A 510 7.38 -9.83 -33.56
N ARG A 511 7.89 -8.85 -32.79
CA ARG A 511 9.08 -8.08 -33.15
C ARG A 511 10.36 -8.91 -33.10
N TYR A 512 10.41 -9.94 -32.26
CA TYR A 512 11.62 -10.73 -32.00
C TYR A 512 11.39 -12.26 -32.15
N PRO A 513 11.07 -12.76 -33.36
CA PRO A 513 10.70 -14.16 -33.59
C PRO A 513 11.82 -15.16 -33.27
N ARG A 514 13.10 -14.79 -33.50
CA ARG A 514 14.24 -15.64 -33.13
C ARG A 514 14.39 -15.81 -31.61
N ALA A 515 14.23 -14.71 -30.87
CA ALA A 515 14.28 -14.76 -29.40
C ALA A 515 13.12 -15.59 -28.83
N ARG A 516 11.95 -15.55 -29.49
CA ARG A 516 10.80 -16.40 -29.17
C ARG A 516 11.12 -17.88 -29.38
N ALA A 517 11.62 -18.24 -30.56
CA ALA A 517 12.00 -19.62 -30.86
C ALA A 517 13.02 -20.16 -29.83
N ASN A 518 14.06 -19.38 -29.53
CA ASN A 518 15.06 -19.76 -28.53
C ASN A 518 14.48 -19.92 -27.13
N ALA A 519 13.53 -19.05 -26.73
CA ALA A 519 12.87 -19.15 -25.43
C ALA A 519 12.01 -20.43 -25.31
N LEU A 520 11.31 -20.81 -26.38
CA LEU A 520 10.51 -22.03 -26.42
C LEU A 520 11.39 -23.29 -26.38
N VAL A 521 12.50 -23.30 -27.13
CA VAL A 521 13.49 -24.39 -27.06
C VAL A 521 14.09 -24.49 -25.65
N GLY A 522 14.47 -23.35 -25.06
CA GLY A 522 15.03 -23.33 -23.70
C GLY A 522 14.04 -23.76 -22.61
N LEU A 523 12.73 -23.72 -22.86
CA LEU A 523 11.72 -24.33 -21.97
C LEU A 523 11.68 -25.84 -22.14
N ALA A 524 11.77 -26.36 -23.38
CA ALA A 524 11.80 -27.79 -23.66
C ALA A 524 13.02 -28.48 -23.03
N ASP A 525 14.19 -27.84 -23.11
CA ASP A 525 15.45 -28.39 -22.59
C ASP A 525 15.53 -28.34 -21.05
N ALA A 526 14.79 -27.43 -20.40
CA ALA A 526 14.76 -27.29 -18.95
C ALA A 526 13.78 -28.27 -18.26
N ASP A 527 12.90 -28.92 -19.03
CA ASP A 527 11.88 -29.85 -18.55
C ASP A 527 12.27 -31.32 -18.84
N VAL A 528 13.43 -31.72 -18.29
CA VAL A 528 13.97 -33.09 -18.46
C VAL A 528 13.10 -34.16 -17.76
N ASP A 529 12.14 -33.76 -16.90
CA ASP A 529 11.27 -34.64 -16.11
C ASP A 529 9.86 -34.91 -16.74
N HIS A 530 9.68 -34.66 -18.04
CA HIS A 530 8.52 -35.14 -18.84
C HIS A 530 7.13 -34.59 -18.48
N GLN A 531 6.95 -33.28 -18.25
CA GLN A 531 5.60 -32.69 -18.14
C GLN A 531 5.13 -31.93 -19.40
N ILE A 532 6.04 -31.49 -20.26
CA ILE A 532 5.73 -30.72 -21.46
C ILE A 532 5.91 -31.58 -22.71
N THR A 533 4.81 -32.02 -23.31
CA THR A 533 4.84 -32.67 -24.62
C THR A 533 5.14 -31.64 -25.72
N ARG A 534 5.78 -32.07 -26.81
CA ARG A 534 6.03 -31.24 -28.00
C ARG A 534 4.77 -30.54 -28.50
N ASP A 535 3.63 -31.24 -28.46
CA ASP A 535 2.30 -30.72 -28.80
C ASP A 535 1.85 -29.58 -27.86
N GLY A 536 2.25 -29.60 -26.59
CA GLY A 536 1.96 -28.54 -25.62
C GLY A 536 2.73 -27.25 -25.87
N LEU A 537 3.97 -27.33 -26.39
CA LEU A 537 4.75 -26.15 -26.79
C LEU A 537 4.29 -25.57 -28.12
N GLU A 538 3.92 -26.41 -29.08
CA GLU A 538 3.31 -25.96 -30.33
C GLU A 538 1.97 -25.27 -30.06
N ALA A 539 1.09 -25.86 -29.24
CA ALA A 539 -0.15 -25.22 -28.79
C ALA A 539 0.11 -23.90 -28.04
N PHE A 540 1.11 -23.86 -27.15
CA PHE A 540 1.48 -22.64 -26.43
C PHE A 540 2.01 -21.55 -27.37
N SER A 541 2.77 -21.92 -28.41
CA SER A 541 3.26 -20.99 -29.43
C SER A 541 2.10 -20.38 -30.23
N GLU A 542 1.11 -21.18 -30.63
CA GLU A 542 -0.08 -20.70 -31.34
C GLU A 542 -0.94 -19.78 -30.47
N LEU A 543 -1.08 -20.11 -29.18
CA LEU A 543 -1.83 -19.32 -28.20
C LEU A 543 -1.22 -17.95 -27.90
N ILE A 544 0.08 -17.78 -28.13
CA ILE A 544 0.78 -16.50 -27.98
C ILE A 544 0.57 -15.58 -29.21
N GLU A 545 0.19 -16.14 -30.36
CA GLU A 545 0.01 -15.37 -31.60
C GLU A 545 -1.36 -14.70 -31.73
N VAL A 546 -2.39 -15.26 -31.09
CA VAL A 546 -3.76 -14.71 -30.98
C VAL A 546 -3.79 -13.57 -29.97
#